data_AF-A0A537LL15-F1
#
_entry.id   AF-A0A537LL15-F1
#
_cell.length_a   1.000
_cell.length_b   1.000
_cell.length_c   1.000
_cell.angle_alpha   90.00
_cell.angle_beta   90.00
_cell.angle_gamma   90.00
#
_symmetry.space_group_name_H-M   'P 1'
#
loop_
_entity.id
_entity.type
_entity.pdbx_description
1 polymer ?
#
loop_
_entity_poly.entity_id
_entity_poly.type
_entity_poly.pdbx_seq_one_letter_code
_entity_poly.pdbx_strand_id
1 'polypeptide(L)'
;LPLLIPASPSALEPARTINVFCHEWEQQPGMIDCTFFHGFSHTDIPEAGVTVVAVAEREAALARRAAQAVAREVWARRESFQVKFPQPAEAVAQAVNLAGSATPVVINEVSDNPGGGGPGDGTHLLRAMLAAGLSESAFGTLYDPEVADAAHRAGVGGTLRVRLGGKHDRLHGDPLDVEVYVKTLTDGRFKLSTPMGQGSPVNLGKMARLACGGVDVVVASQRTQVLDPEPFLLQGIDVTRCRIVGLKSSAHFRAGFSRIAKHIVSTDPPGISTSNLSSFQYRRLRRPIYPLDRGATY
;
A
#
# COMPACT_ATOMS: atom_id res chain seq x y z
N LEU A 1 23.12 -0.69 -7.93
CA LEU A 1 23.62 -0.60 -6.54
C LEU A 1 23.36 -1.92 -5.83
N PRO A 2 24.24 -2.39 -4.94
CA PRO A 2 23.95 -3.51 -4.04
C PRO A 2 22.99 -3.07 -2.92
N LEU A 3 21.82 -2.60 -3.32
CA LEU A 3 20.84 -1.96 -2.45
C LEU A 3 19.42 -2.39 -2.85
N LEU A 4 18.68 -2.95 -1.89
CA LEU A 4 17.24 -3.06 -1.93
C LEU A 4 16.61 -1.96 -1.07
N ILE A 5 15.54 -1.38 -1.58
CA ILE A 5 14.70 -0.46 -0.82
C ILE A 5 13.26 -0.99 -0.82
N PRO A 6 12.51 -0.84 0.29
CA PRO A 6 11.09 -1.13 0.28
C PRO A 6 10.35 -0.15 -0.65
N ALA A 7 9.09 -0.47 -0.98
CA ALA A 7 8.26 0.39 -1.80
C ALA A 7 8.20 1.81 -1.22
N SER A 8 8.81 2.76 -1.92
CA SER A 8 9.03 4.14 -1.45
C SER A 8 8.39 5.13 -2.41
N PRO A 9 7.52 6.05 -1.96
CA PRO A 9 6.91 7.05 -2.83
C PRO A 9 7.95 8.07 -3.34
N SER A 10 8.01 8.29 -4.65
CA SER A 10 8.96 9.23 -5.28
C SER A 10 8.78 10.70 -4.86
N ALA A 11 7.62 11.04 -4.29
CA ALA A 11 7.29 12.37 -3.80
C ALA A 11 7.75 12.62 -2.34
N LEU A 12 8.21 11.59 -1.63
CA LEU A 12 8.67 11.68 -0.24
C LEU A 12 10.18 11.52 -0.16
N GLU A 13 10.76 12.02 0.93
CA GLU A 13 12.17 11.79 1.21
C GLU A 13 12.44 10.31 1.53
N PRO A 14 13.61 9.77 1.16
CA PRO A 14 14.72 10.44 0.46
C PRO A 14 14.60 10.48 -1.08
N ALA A 15 13.61 9.81 -1.66
CA ALA A 15 13.47 9.67 -3.12
C ALA A 15 13.28 11.02 -3.83
N ARG A 16 12.53 11.94 -3.21
CA ARG A 16 12.32 13.30 -3.74
C ARG A 16 13.65 14.03 -3.98
N THR A 17 14.53 14.09 -2.97
CA THR A 17 15.84 14.74 -3.11
C THR A 17 16.68 14.11 -4.22
N ILE A 18 16.68 12.77 -4.31
CA ILE A 18 17.43 12.06 -5.35
C ILE A 18 16.89 12.37 -6.75
N ASN A 19 15.56 12.47 -6.91
CA ASN A 19 14.94 12.84 -8.19
C ASN A 19 15.26 14.28 -8.59
N VAL A 20 15.32 15.21 -7.64
CA VAL A 20 15.80 16.57 -7.91
C VAL A 20 17.25 16.54 -8.41
N PHE A 21 18.12 15.78 -7.75
CA PHE A 21 19.51 15.65 -8.17
C PHE A 21 19.68 15.00 -9.55
N CYS A 22 18.83 14.03 -9.88
CA CYS A 22 18.72 13.47 -11.22
C CYS A 22 18.38 14.56 -12.25
N HIS A 23 17.36 15.38 -11.97
CA HIS A 23 16.94 16.46 -12.85
C HIS A 23 18.00 17.56 -13.03
N GLU A 24 18.79 17.85 -11.99
CA GLU A 24 19.94 18.76 -12.09
C GLU A 24 21.01 18.25 -13.06
N TRP A 25 21.24 16.93 -13.11
CA TRP A 25 22.13 16.32 -14.11
C TRP A 25 21.57 16.44 -15.53
N GLU A 26 20.24 16.32 -15.70
CA GLU A 26 19.59 16.48 -17.00
C GLU A 26 19.73 17.91 -17.57
N GLN A 27 19.94 18.92 -16.72
CA GLN A 27 20.17 20.29 -17.19
C GLN A 27 21.59 20.53 -17.75
N GLN A 28 22.50 19.55 -17.63
CA GLN A 28 23.86 19.68 -18.15
C GLN A 28 23.90 19.54 -19.68
N PRO A 29 24.65 20.41 -20.40
CA PRO A 29 24.79 20.28 -21.84
C PRO A 29 25.27 18.88 -22.26
N GLY A 30 24.53 18.25 -23.20
CA GLY A 30 24.84 16.92 -23.74
C GLY A 30 24.28 15.74 -22.94
N MET A 31 23.62 15.97 -21.80
CA MET A 31 22.80 14.95 -21.13
C MET A 31 21.42 14.83 -21.80
N ILE A 32 20.96 13.58 -21.95
CA ILE A 32 19.62 13.27 -22.46
C ILE A 32 18.68 12.93 -21.30
N ASP A 33 19.12 12.08 -20.38
CA ASP A 33 18.30 11.58 -19.26
C ASP A 33 19.20 11.08 -18.11
N CYS A 34 18.79 11.28 -16.87
CA CYS A 34 19.40 10.63 -15.71
C CYS A 34 18.30 10.21 -14.75
N THR A 35 18.09 8.90 -14.59
CA THR A 35 16.98 8.36 -13.81
C THR A 35 17.45 7.35 -12.76
N PHE A 36 16.92 7.49 -11.55
CA PHE A 36 17.03 6.52 -10.46
C PHE A 36 15.81 5.59 -10.44
N PHE A 37 16.06 4.30 -10.62
CA PHE A 37 15.08 3.23 -10.52
C PHE A 37 15.18 2.55 -9.15
N HIS A 38 14.05 2.48 -8.44
CA HIS A 38 13.96 1.89 -7.11
C HIS A 38 14.21 0.36 -7.12
N GLY A 39 13.97 -0.29 -8.26
CA GLY A 39 13.88 -1.74 -8.35
C GLY A 39 12.57 -2.27 -7.75
N PHE A 40 12.41 -3.59 -7.72
CA PHE A 40 11.26 -4.24 -7.08
C PHE A 40 11.77 -5.28 -6.09
N SER A 41 11.82 -4.91 -4.82
CA SER A 41 12.44 -5.69 -3.75
C SER A 41 11.66 -6.94 -3.37
N HIS A 42 10.39 -7.07 -3.78
CA HIS A 42 9.57 -8.26 -3.54
C HIS A 42 9.77 -9.38 -4.58
N THR A 43 10.70 -9.22 -5.53
CA THR A 43 11.06 -10.26 -6.49
C THR A 43 12.45 -10.83 -6.20
N ASP A 44 12.55 -12.16 -6.15
CA ASP A 44 13.82 -12.89 -5.98
C ASP A 44 14.47 -13.22 -7.34
N ILE A 45 15.15 -12.23 -7.93
CA ILE A 45 15.92 -12.36 -9.18
C ILE A 45 17.29 -11.69 -9.06
N PRO A 46 18.29 -12.10 -9.87
CA PRO A 46 19.64 -11.51 -9.82
C PRO A 46 19.66 -9.99 -10.07
N GLU A 47 18.75 -9.48 -10.88
CA GLU A 47 18.66 -8.07 -11.28
C GLU A 47 18.00 -7.18 -10.22
N ALA A 48 17.39 -7.76 -9.19
CA ALA A 48 16.71 -6.99 -8.15
C ALA A 48 17.70 -6.08 -7.42
N GLY A 49 17.34 -4.80 -7.35
CA GLY A 49 18.15 -3.77 -6.74
C GLY A 49 17.92 -2.41 -7.36
N VAL A 50 18.31 -1.38 -6.62
CA VAL A 50 18.35 -0.02 -7.10
C VAL A 50 19.30 0.10 -8.29
N THR A 51 18.85 0.78 -9.34
CA THR A 51 19.64 1.05 -10.54
C THR A 51 19.60 2.53 -10.88
N VAL A 52 20.72 3.09 -11.34
CA VAL A 52 20.76 4.44 -11.91
C VAL A 52 21.15 4.29 -13.37
N VAL A 53 20.37 4.91 -14.25
CA VAL A 53 20.63 4.94 -15.69
C VAL A 53 20.87 6.39 -16.08
N ALA A 54 21.91 6.64 -16.86
CA ALA A 54 22.20 7.95 -17.41
C ALA A 54 22.51 7.80 -18.89
N VAL A 55 21.98 8.71 -19.70
CA VAL A 55 22.11 8.72 -21.16
C VAL A 55 22.63 10.09 -21.58
N ALA A 56 23.68 10.11 -22.40
CA ALA A 56 24.25 11.31 -22.99
C ALA A 56 24.35 11.12 -24.51
N GLU A 57 24.36 12.21 -25.27
CA GLU A 57 24.33 12.14 -26.73
C GLU A 57 25.55 11.43 -27.33
N ARG A 58 26.76 11.90 -27.01
CA ARG A 58 28.01 11.41 -27.59
C ARG A 58 29.10 11.16 -26.55
N GLU A 59 28.94 11.66 -25.32
CA GLU A 59 29.95 11.58 -24.28
C GLU A 59 29.63 10.52 -23.23
N ALA A 60 30.13 9.30 -23.43
CA ALA A 60 29.98 8.21 -22.44
C ALA A 60 30.56 8.56 -21.06
N ALA A 61 31.58 9.43 -21.02
CA ALA A 61 32.17 9.91 -19.76
C ALA A 61 31.20 10.79 -18.95
N LEU A 62 30.41 11.64 -19.62
CA LEU A 62 29.39 12.48 -18.97
C LEU A 62 28.31 11.62 -18.32
N ALA A 63 27.73 10.68 -19.09
CA ALA A 63 26.75 9.74 -18.56
C ALA A 63 27.29 8.93 -17.37
N ARG A 64 28.54 8.44 -17.46
CA ARG A 64 29.19 7.71 -16.36
C ARG A 64 29.34 8.57 -15.10
N ARG A 65 29.72 9.85 -15.23
CA ARG A 65 29.82 10.77 -14.08
C ARG A 65 28.47 10.99 -13.42
N ALA A 66 27.43 11.24 -14.21
CA ALA A 66 26.06 11.43 -13.71
C ALA A 66 25.57 10.20 -12.94
N ALA A 67 25.64 9.02 -13.58
CA ALA A 67 25.21 7.77 -12.97
C ALA A 67 25.95 7.48 -11.65
N GLN A 68 27.27 7.68 -11.61
CA GLN A 68 28.06 7.48 -10.39
C GLN A 68 27.75 8.50 -9.30
N ALA A 69 27.52 9.77 -9.65
CA ALA A 69 27.18 10.81 -8.69
C ALA A 69 25.83 10.51 -8.02
N VAL A 70 24.79 10.25 -8.83
CA VAL A 70 23.45 9.89 -8.32
C VAL A 70 23.51 8.59 -7.53
N ALA A 71 24.24 7.58 -8.00
CA ALA A 71 24.37 6.32 -7.28
C ALA A 71 25.04 6.47 -5.91
N ARG A 72 26.05 7.36 -5.78
CA ARG A 72 26.65 7.72 -4.48
C ARG A 72 25.64 8.42 -3.57
N GLU A 73 24.83 9.30 -4.12
CA GLU A 73 23.80 10.03 -3.39
C GLU A 73 22.72 9.10 -2.83
N VAL A 74 22.26 8.15 -3.64
CA VAL A 74 21.33 7.10 -3.22
C VAL A 74 21.96 6.22 -2.13
N TRP A 75 23.20 5.80 -2.33
CA TRP A 75 23.91 4.94 -1.38
C TRP A 75 24.12 5.62 -0.01
N ALA A 76 24.43 6.92 0.00
CA ALA A 76 24.57 7.71 1.22
C ALA A 76 23.25 7.79 2.02
N ARG A 77 22.10 7.73 1.34
CA ARG A 77 20.75 7.77 1.93
C ARG A 77 20.11 6.41 2.16
N ARG A 78 20.82 5.30 1.92
CA ARG A 78 20.27 3.93 1.97
C ARG A 78 19.51 3.59 3.26
N GLU A 79 19.93 4.15 4.39
CA GLU A 79 19.31 3.92 5.70
C GLU A 79 17.96 4.63 5.83
N SER A 80 17.81 5.81 5.23
CA SER A 80 16.57 6.59 5.25
C SER A 80 15.42 5.91 4.49
N PHE A 81 15.72 4.97 3.59
CA PHE A 81 14.71 4.13 2.95
C PHE A 81 14.16 3.02 3.88
N GLN A 82 14.83 2.71 4.99
CA GLN A 82 14.45 1.63 5.91
C GLN A 82 13.46 2.14 6.97
N VAL A 83 12.30 2.61 6.53
CA VAL A 83 11.24 3.14 7.42
C VAL A 83 10.59 1.98 8.18
N LYS A 84 10.52 2.11 9.52
CA LYS A 84 9.77 1.19 10.37
C LYS A 84 8.36 1.74 10.61
N PHE A 85 7.36 0.91 10.38
CA PHE A 85 5.97 1.24 10.65
C PHE A 85 5.47 0.51 11.90
N PRO A 86 4.53 1.11 12.67
CA PRO A 86 3.89 0.46 13.80
C PRO A 86 3.14 -0.81 13.38
N GLN A 87 3.00 -1.75 14.32
CA GLN A 87 2.12 -2.90 14.16
C GLN A 87 0.65 -2.48 14.25
N PRO A 88 -0.31 -3.30 13.77
CA PRO A 88 -1.71 -2.89 13.64
C PRO A 88 -2.34 -2.30 14.91
N ALA A 89 -2.12 -2.92 16.07
CA ALA A 89 -2.68 -2.44 17.34
C ALA A 89 -2.12 -1.06 17.73
N GLU A 90 -0.82 -0.84 17.53
CA GLU A 90 -0.15 0.44 17.78
C GLU A 90 -0.65 1.52 16.80
N ALA A 91 -0.79 1.16 15.51
CA ALA A 91 -1.30 2.06 14.49
C ALA A 91 -2.76 2.48 14.77
N VAL A 92 -3.60 1.56 15.22
CA VAL A 92 -4.98 1.83 15.64
C VAL A 92 -4.99 2.75 16.87
N ALA A 93 -4.16 2.48 17.89
CA ALA A 93 -4.07 3.33 19.07
C ALA A 93 -3.62 4.76 18.71
N GLN A 94 -2.62 4.90 17.83
CA GLN A 94 -2.18 6.19 17.31
C GLN A 94 -3.30 6.91 16.56
N ALA A 95 -4.04 6.19 15.70
CA ALA A 95 -5.14 6.76 14.94
C ALA A 95 -6.29 7.22 15.82
N VAL A 96 -6.63 6.47 16.88
CA VAL A 96 -7.65 6.86 17.87
C VAL A 96 -7.25 8.17 18.57
N ASN A 97 -5.99 8.29 18.98
CA ASN A 97 -5.50 9.51 19.61
C ASN A 97 -5.59 10.73 18.66
N LEU A 98 -5.17 10.57 17.41
CA LEU A 98 -5.24 11.63 16.39
C LEU A 98 -6.68 12.01 16.01
N ALA A 99 -7.58 11.02 15.99
CA ALA A 99 -9.01 11.22 15.74
C ALA A 99 -9.71 12.00 16.88
N GLY A 100 -9.06 12.16 18.04
CA GLY A 100 -9.52 13.06 19.10
C GLY A 100 -9.43 14.55 18.72
N SER A 101 -8.52 14.91 17.80
CA SER A 101 -8.36 16.28 17.31
C SER A 101 -8.99 16.52 15.94
N ALA A 102 -8.82 15.60 14.99
CA ALA A 102 -9.24 15.83 13.61
C ALA A 102 -9.56 14.52 12.88
N THR A 103 -10.67 14.51 12.14
CA THR A 103 -11.16 13.35 11.38
C THR A 103 -11.38 13.69 9.90
N PRO A 104 -11.31 12.72 8.98
CA PRO A 104 -10.97 11.30 9.20
C PRO A 104 -9.46 11.07 9.37
N VAL A 105 -9.10 10.03 10.14
CA VAL A 105 -7.75 9.46 10.14
C VAL A 105 -7.73 8.23 9.22
N VAL A 106 -6.78 8.16 8.30
CA VAL A 106 -6.60 6.99 7.42
C VAL A 106 -5.50 6.11 7.98
N ILE A 107 -5.77 4.81 8.12
CA ILE A 107 -4.75 3.80 8.40
C ILE A 107 -4.53 2.99 7.13
N ASN A 108 -3.32 2.99 6.57
CA ASN A 108 -3.00 2.18 5.41
C ASN A 108 -2.10 0.99 5.80
N GLU A 109 -2.57 -0.22 5.52
CA GLU A 109 -1.78 -1.45 5.62
C GLU A 109 -0.92 -1.58 4.37
N VAL A 110 0.40 -1.55 4.54
CA VAL A 110 1.35 -1.58 3.41
C VAL A 110 1.63 -3.01 2.93
N SER A 111 1.55 -3.98 3.84
CA SER A 111 2.05 -5.33 3.62
C SER A 111 1.11 -6.27 2.88
N ASP A 112 -0.16 -5.90 2.77
CA ASP A 112 -1.14 -6.56 1.92
C ASP A 112 -1.68 -5.60 0.84
N ASN A 113 -0.79 -5.12 -0.03
CA ASN A 113 -1.20 -4.25 -1.13
C ASN A 113 -1.30 -5.05 -2.44
N PRO A 114 -2.49 -5.25 -3.03
CA PRO A 114 -2.61 -5.93 -4.32
C PRO A 114 -1.84 -5.29 -5.48
N GLY A 115 -1.58 -3.98 -5.42
CA GLY A 115 -0.72 -3.30 -6.39
C GLY A 115 0.74 -3.71 -6.31
N GLY A 116 1.18 -4.19 -5.14
CA GLY A 116 2.49 -4.77 -4.89
C GLY A 116 2.50 -6.30 -4.93
N GLY A 117 1.41 -6.92 -5.39
CA GLY A 117 1.27 -8.38 -5.47
C GLY A 117 0.52 -9.03 -4.30
N GLY A 118 0.13 -8.26 -3.26
CA GLY A 118 -0.67 -8.70 -2.11
C GLY A 118 -1.99 -9.40 -2.48
N PRO A 119 -2.48 -10.38 -1.69
CA PRO A 119 -3.78 -11.00 -1.93
C PRO A 119 -4.99 -10.07 -1.67
N GLY A 120 -4.85 -9.04 -0.84
CA GLY A 120 -5.90 -8.08 -0.50
C GLY A 120 -6.92 -8.60 0.52
N ASP A 121 -6.76 -9.82 1.02
CA ASP A 121 -7.67 -10.49 1.96
C ASP A 121 -7.15 -10.48 3.41
N GLY A 122 -6.01 -9.86 3.69
CA GLY A 122 -5.38 -9.82 5.00
C GLY A 122 -6.26 -9.23 6.11
N THR A 123 -6.16 -9.80 7.30
CA THR A 123 -7.04 -9.48 8.43
C THR A 123 -6.36 -8.77 9.58
N HIS A 124 -5.04 -8.59 9.54
CA HIS A 124 -4.25 -8.01 10.63
C HIS A 124 -4.78 -6.63 11.09
N LEU A 125 -4.91 -5.65 10.19
CA LEU A 125 -5.47 -4.35 10.54
C LEU A 125 -6.95 -4.42 10.93
N LEU A 126 -7.78 -5.15 10.18
CA LEU A 126 -9.20 -5.27 10.50
C LEU A 126 -9.43 -5.88 11.88
N ARG A 127 -8.67 -6.91 12.24
CA ARG A 127 -8.69 -7.55 13.56
C ARG A 127 -8.38 -6.55 14.67
N ALA A 128 -7.34 -5.73 14.49
CA ALA A 128 -6.97 -4.70 15.45
C ALA A 128 -8.05 -3.62 15.60
N MET A 129 -8.67 -3.20 14.48
CA MET A 129 -9.77 -2.24 14.49
C MET A 129 -11.00 -2.78 15.24
N LEU A 130 -11.37 -4.05 15.00
CA LEU A 130 -12.48 -4.69 15.70
C LEU A 130 -12.19 -4.88 17.20
N ALA A 131 -10.97 -5.31 17.54
CA ALA A 131 -10.55 -5.50 18.94
C ALA A 131 -10.54 -4.17 19.73
N ALA A 132 -10.24 -3.05 19.07
CA ALA A 132 -10.32 -1.72 19.68
C ALA A 132 -11.76 -1.19 19.83
N GLY A 133 -12.77 -1.92 19.33
CA GLY A 133 -14.18 -1.51 19.42
C GLY A 133 -14.48 -0.20 18.68
N LEU A 134 -13.82 0.03 17.54
CA LEU A 134 -14.00 1.27 16.79
C LEU A 134 -15.44 1.42 16.29
N SER A 135 -15.96 2.64 16.40
CA SER A 135 -17.25 3.06 15.84
C SER A 135 -17.04 4.12 14.75
N GLU A 136 -18.09 4.37 13.94
CA GLU A 136 -18.08 5.36 12.86
C GLU A 136 -16.86 5.21 11.92
N SER A 137 -16.44 3.96 11.73
CA SER A 137 -15.20 3.61 11.04
C SER A 137 -15.49 2.68 9.88
N ALA A 138 -14.68 2.78 8.83
CA ALA A 138 -14.80 1.93 7.65
C ALA A 138 -13.49 1.18 7.40
N PHE A 139 -13.60 -0.01 6.85
CA PHE A 139 -12.46 -0.79 6.36
C PHE A 139 -12.73 -1.25 4.94
N GLY A 140 -11.80 -1.04 4.04
CA GLY A 140 -11.97 -1.51 2.67
C GLY A 140 -10.80 -1.25 1.76
N THR A 141 -10.72 -1.88 0.59
CA THR A 141 -11.56 -3.03 0.20
C THR A 141 -10.88 -4.32 0.66
N LEU A 142 -11.64 -5.27 1.20
CA LEU A 142 -11.18 -6.62 1.51
C LEU A 142 -11.56 -7.56 0.36
N TYR A 143 -10.59 -8.29 -0.18
CA TYR A 143 -10.86 -9.33 -1.18
C TYR A 143 -11.43 -10.57 -0.51
N ASP A 144 -12.70 -10.88 -0.75
CA ASP A 144 -13.35 -12.10 -0.24
C ASP A 144 -14.55 -12.47 -1.12
N PRO A 145 -14.32 -13.17 -2.24
CA PRO A 145 -15.39 -13.53 -3.17
C PRO A 145 -16.47 -14.42 -2.54
N GLU A 146 -16.08 -15.32 -1.65
CA GLU A 146 -17.03 -16.22 -0.96
C GLU A 146 -17.99 -15.44 -0.07
N VAL A 147 -17.47 -14.48 0.71
CA VAL A 147 -18.30 -13.64 1.58
C VAL A 147 -19.14 -12.66 0.78
N ALA A 148 -18.60 -12.06 -0.29
CA ALA A 148 -19.38 -11.23 -1.19
C ALA A 148 -20.56 -12.00 -1.79
N ASP A 149 -20.34 -13.24 -2.25
CA ASP A 149 -21.39 -14.12 -2.75
C ASP A 149 -22.42 -14.50 -1.67
N ALA A 150 -21.96 -14.81 -0.46
CA ALA A 150 -22.85 -15.12 0.66
C ALA A 150 -23.73 -13.93 1.06
N ALA A 151 -23.17 -12.72 1.11
CA ALA A 151 -23.90 -11.49 1.38
C ALA A 151 -24.95 -11.20 0.30
N HIS A 152 -24.60 -11.42 -0.98
CA HIS A 152 -25.57 -11.28 -2.08
C HIS A 152 -26.72 -12.29 -1.99
N ARG A 153 -26.45 -13.54 -1.57
CA ARG A 153 -27.51 -14.54 -1.34
C ARG A 153 -28.39 -14.20 -0.13
N ALA A 154 -27.81 -13.67 0.93
CA ALA A 154 -28.54 -13.26 2.13
C ALA A 154 -29.42 -12.01 1.89
N GLY A 155 -28.98 -11.13 0.99
CA GLY A 155 -29.67 -9.88 0.68
C GLY A 155 -29.42 -8.77 1.71
N VAL A 156 -29.74 -7.53 1.34
CA VAL A 156 -29.72 -6.39 2.27
C VAL A 156 -30.69 -6.66 3.42
N GLY A 157 -30.26 -6.40 4.65
CA GLY A 157 -31.02 -6.73 5.85
C GLY A 157 -30.70 -8.11 6.44
N GLY A 158 -29.97 -8.96 5.71
CA GLY A 158 -29.55 -10.26 6.20
C GLY A 158 -28.41 -10.17 7.22
N THR A 159 -28.41 -11.11 8.18
CA THR A 159 -27.32 -11.35 9.11
C THR A 159 -26.73 -12.73 8.85
N LEU A 160 -25.40 -12.84 8.82
CA LEU A 160 -24.70 -14.08 8.54
C LEU A 160 -23.43 -14.21 9.40
N ARG A 161 -23.14 -15.44 9.83
CA ARG A 161 -21.84 -15.78 10.40
C ARG A 161 -20.92 -16.21 9.27
N VAL A 162 -19.75 -15.58 9.20
CA VAL A 162 -18.79 -15.76 8.11
C VAL A 162 -17.38 -15.94 8.64
N ARG A 163 -16.54 -16.56 7.81
CA ARG A 163 -15.08 -16.50 7.95
C ARG A 163 -14.59 -15.44 6.98
N LEU A 164 -14.23 -14.27 7.48
CA LEU A 164 -13.94 -13.06 6.71
C LEU A 164 -12.44 -12.87 6.52
N GLY A 165 -11.99 -12.79 5.26
CA GLY A 165 -10.59 -12.60 4.88
C GLY A 165 -9.66 -13.74 5.31
N GLY A 166 -8.35 -13.59 5.09
CA GLY A 166 -7.29 -14.47 5.59
C GLY A 166 -7.31 -15.88 5.00
N LYS A 167 -7.80 -16.03 3.76
CA LYS A 167 -8.01 -17.33 3.11
C LYS A 167 -6.89 -17.67 2.12
N HIS A 168 -6.09 -16.70 1.70
CA HIS A 168 -5.09 -16.90 0.66
C HIS A 168 -3.84 -17.62 1.15
N ASP A 169 -3.32 -17.24 2.33
CA ASP A 169 -2.14 -17.82 2.93
C ASP A 169 -2.14 -17.67 4.46
N ARG A 170 -1.01 -18.01 5.11
CA ARG A 170 -0.83 -17.91 6.56
C ARG A 170 -0.06 -16.64 6.99
N LEU A 171 0.34 -15.80 6.05
CA LEU A 171 1.15 -14.62 6.31
C LEU A 171 0.27 -13.39 6.59
N HIS A 172 -0.85 -13.25 5.88
CA HIS A 172 -1.73 -12.08 5.97
C HIS A 172 -2.79 -12.17 7.08
N GLY A 173 -2.62 -13.11 8.01
CA GLY A 173 -3.47 -13.31 9.17
C GLY A 173 -4.58 -14.32 8.92
N ASP A 174 -5.09 -14.91 10.00
CA ASP A 174 -6.15 -15.92 9.92
C ASP A 174 -7.50 -15.30 9.55
N PRO A 175 -8.46 -16.08 9.04
CA PRO A 175 -9.83 -15.62 8.88
C PRO A 175 -10.44 -15.11 10.19
N LEU A 176 -11.37 -14.18 10.07
CA LEU A 176 -12.16 -13.67 11.19
C LEU A 176 -13.50 -14.39 11.24
N ASP A 177 -13.74 -15.18 12.28
CA ASP A 177 -15.05 -15.78 12.55
C ASP A 177 -15.95 -14.72 13.20
N VAL A 178 -16.81 -14.08 12.39
CA VAL A 178 -17.62 -12.93 12.80
C VAL A 178 -19.07 -13.04 12.34
N GLU A 179 -19.96 -12.40 13.07
CA GLU A 179 -21.33 -12.15 12.63
C GLU A 179 -21.41 -10.77 11.98
N VAL A 180 -21.99 -10.71 10.78
CA VAL A 180 -22.09 -9.48 10.00
C VAL A 180 -23.51 -9.23 9.54
N TYR A 181 -23.87 -7.95 9.43
CA TYR A 181 -25.15 -7.50 8.86
C TYR A 181 -24.93 -6.82 7.50
N VAL A 182 -25.69 -7.23 6.49
CA VAL A 182 -25.59 -6.70 5.13
C VAL A 182 -26.32 -5.37 5.01
N LYS A 183 -25.57 -4.27 4.88
CA LYS A 183 -26.13 -2.93 4.70
C LYS A 183 -26.38 -2.56 3.24
N THR A 184 -25.48 -2.97 2.35
CA THR A 184 -25.50 -2.55 0.94
C THR A 184 -24.86 -3.62 0.08
N LEU A 185 -25.38 -3.79 -1.14
CA LEU A 185 -24.87 -4.71 -2.16
C LEU A 185 -24.75 -3.93 -3.47
N THR A 186 -23.64 -4.09 -4.18
CA THR A 186 -23.46 -3.50 -5.52
C THR A 186 -22.76 -4.48 -6.46
N ASP A 187 -22.74 -4.15 -7.75
CA ASP A 187 -22.08 -4.91 -8.81
C ASP A 187 -20.61 -4.51 -9.02
N GLY A 188 -20.08 -3.63 -8.16
CA GLY A 188 -18.69 -3.18 -8.14
C GLY A 188 -18.27 -2.33 -9.32
N ARG A 189 -19.20 -1.80 -10.12
CA ARG A 189 -18.89 -0.95 -11.28
C ARG A 189 -18.90 0.52 -10.90
N PHE A 190 -17.79 1.20 -11.16
CA PHE A 190 -17.65 2.65 -10.97
C PHE A 190 -16.57 3.22 -11.89
N LYS A 191 -16.37 4.54 -11.86
CA LYS A 191 -15.25 5.21 -12.54
C LYS A 191 -14.32 5.79 -11.48
N LEU A 192 -13.01 5.69 -11.70
CA LEU A 192 -12.05 6.36 -10.82
C LEU A 192 -12.25 7.88 -10.86
N SER A 193 -12.20 8.50 -9.69
CA SER A 193 -12.35 9.95 -9.50
C SER A 193 -10.99 10.66 -9.41
N THR A 194 -9.95 9.91 -9.05
CA THR A 194 -8.61 10.43 -8.75
C THR A 194 -7.71 10.56 -9.99
N PRO A 195 -6.70 11.46 -9.97
CA PRO A 195 -5.80 11.70 -11.12
C PRO A 195 -5.06 10.46 -11.63
N MET A 196 -4.91 9.42 -10.80
CA MET A 196 -4.18 8.20 -11.14
C MET A 196 -4.91 7.32 -12.17
N GLY A 197 -6.19 7.58 -12.44
CA GLY A 197 -6.93 6.86 -13.47
C GLY A 197 -8.26 7.51 -13.83
N GLN A 198 -8.37 8.83 -13.67
CA GLN A 198 -9.63 9.57 -13.74
C GLN A 198 -10.49 9.17 -14.95
N GLY A 199 -11.75 8.82 -14.68
CA GLY A 199 -12.72 8.42 -15.70
C GLY A 199 -12.60 6.97 -16.17
N SER A 200 -11.52 6.26 -15.83
CA SER A 200 -11.33 4.86 -16.21
C SER A 200 -12.38 3.97 -15.52
N PRO A 201 -13.03 3.06 -16.26
CA PRO A 201 -13.98 2.12 -15.68
C PRO A 201 -13.27 1.08 -14.83
N VAL A 202 -13.86 0.77 -13.68
CA VAL A 202 -13.42 -0.30 -12.78
C VAL A 202 -14.58 -1.25 -12.53
N ASN A 203 -14.27 -2.54 -12.40
CA ASN A 203 -15.22 -3.59 -12.03
C ASN A 203 -14.62 -4.46 -10.93
N LEU A 204 -15.11 -4.30 -9.70
CA LEU A 204 -14.68 -5.10 -8.55
C LEU A 204 -15.56 -6.33 -8.29
N GLY A 205 -16.45 -6.65 -9.24
CA GLY A 205 -17.41 -7.74 -9.11
C GLY A 205 -18.41 -7.48 -8.00
N LYS A 206 -18.98 -8.55 -7.44
CA LYS A 206 -19.94 -8.40 -6.34
C LYS A 206 -19.25 -7.74 -5.16
N MET A 207 -19.84 -6.67 -4.67
CA MET A 207 -19.39 -5.99 -3.47
C MET A 207 -20.50 -5.94 -2.43
N ALA A 208 -20.10 -5.92 -1.17
CA ALA A 208 -21.01 -5.75 -0.05
C ALA A 208 -20.42 -4.86 1.03
N ARG A 209 -21.27 -4.06 1.67
CA ARG A 209 -20.99 -3.38 2.93
C ARG A 209 -21.54 -4.19 4.08
N LEU A 210 -20.65 -4.61 4.96
CA LEU A 210 -20.94 -5.47 6.10
C LEU A 210 -20.73 -4.69 7.39
N ALA A 211 -21.76 -4.58 8.21
CA ALA A 211 -21.60 -4.07 9.57
C ALA A 211 -21.00 -5.18 10.44
N CYS A 212 -19.84 -4.94 11.03
CA CYS A 212 -19.09 -5.92 11.81
C CYS A 212 -18.47 -5.22 13.03
N GLY A 213 -18.96 -5.51 14.24
CA GLY A 213 -18.34 -5.02 15.49
C GLY A 213 -18.11 -3.50 15.55
N GLY A 214 -19.04 -2.70 15.00
CA GLY A 214 -18.93 -1.22 14.96
C GLY A 214 -18.24 -0.66 13.71
N VAL A 215 -17.59 -1.50 12.91
CA VAL A 215 -16.89 -1.14 11.67
C VAL A 215 -17.72 -1.52 10.45
N ASP A 216 -17.80 -0.63 9.47
CA ASP A 216 -18.33 -0.93 8.14
C ASP A 216 -17.22 -1.52 7.25
N VAL A 217 -17.32 -2.80 6.94
CA VAL A 217 -16.34 -3.53 6.12
C VAL A 217 -16.84 -3.65 4.68
N VAL A 218 -16.08 -3.13 3.74
CA VAL A 218 -16.33 -3.27 2.30
C VAL A 218 -15.59 -4.51 1.78
N VAL A 219 -16.36 -5.50 1.34
CA VAL A 219 -15.83 -6.71 0.69
C VAL A 219 -16.08 -6.68 -0.82
N ALA A 220 -15.18 -7.26 -1.60
CA ALA A 220 -15.30 -7.38 -3.04
C ALA A 220 -14.88 -8.77 -3.55
N SER A 221 -15.49 -9.19 -4.66
CA SER A 221 -15.18 -10.47 -5.30
C SER A 221 -14.04 -10.41 -6.31
N GLN A 222 -13.54 -9.22 -6.63
CA GLN A 222 -12.32 -9.04 -7.42
C GLN A 222 -11.27 -8.31 -6.61
N ARG A 223 -10.02 -8.74 -6.81
CA ARG A 223 -8.86 -8.21 -6.11
C ARG A 223 -8.39 -6.92 -6.78
N THR A 224 -8.30 -5.85 -6.00
CA THR A 224 -7.67 -4.59 -6.40
C THR A 224 -7.03 -3.91 -5.20
N GLN A 225 -6.05 -3.05 -5.44
CA GLN A 225 -5.57 -2.11 -4.43
C GLN A 225 -6.56 -0.94 -4.30
N VAL A 226 -6.61 -0.33 -3.12
CA VAL A 226 -7.37 0.90 -2.95
C VAL A 226 -6.58 2.07 -3.52
N LEU A 227 -7.16 2.68 -4.55
CA LEU A 227 -6.62 3.83 -5.27
C LEU A 227 -7.40 5.12 -4.95
N ASP A 228 -8.66 4.95 -4.59
CA ASP A 228 -9.72 5.95 -4.73
C ASP A 228 -10.75 5.77 -3.61
N PRO A 229 -11.41 6.83 -3.12
CA PRO A 229 -12.55 6.70 -2.20
C PRO A 229 -13.82 6.11 -2.83
N GLU A 230 -13.94 6.08 -4.17
CA GLU A 230 -15.14 5.59 -4.86
C GLU A 230 -15.65 4.19 -4.46
N PRO A 231 -14.80 3.16 -4.17
CA PRO A 231 -15.28 1.88 -3.65
C PRO A 231 -16.07 1.99 -2.33
N PHE A 232 -15.74 2.98 -1.49
CA PHE A 232 -16.49 3.28 -0.26
C PHE A 232 -17.77 4.04 -0.58
N LEU A 233 -17.69 5.06 -1.45
CA LEU A 233 -18.84 5.87 -1.85
C LEU A 233 -19.92 5.03 -2.55
N LEU A 234 -19.52 4.10 -3.42
CA LEU A 234 -20.40 3.12 -4.08
C LEU A 234 -21.19 2.28 -3.07
N GLN A 235 -20.64 2.06 -1.87
CA GLN A 235 -21.27 1.36 -0.75
C GLN A 235 -22.03 2.30 0.21
N GLY A 236 -22.24 3.56 -0.18
CA GLY A 236 -22.89 4.58 0.64
C GLY A 236 -22.06 4.99 1.86
N ILE A 237 -20.73 4.86 1.81
CA ILE A 237 -19.82 5.32 2.86
C ILE A 237 -19.15 6.62 2.38
N ASP A 238 -19.55 7.73 2.98
CA ASP A 238 -18.83 8.99 2.87
C ASP A 238 -17.64 8.96 3.84
N VAL A 239 -16.46 8.67 3.30
CA VAL A 239 -15.21 8.58 4.06
C VAL A 239 -14.82 9.88 4.77
N THR A 240 -15.34 11.03 4.34
CA THR A 240 -15.08 12.33 5.01
C THR A 240 -15.77 12.44 6.37
N ARG A 241 -16.79 11.61 6.60
CA ARG A 241 -17.57 11.55 7.83
C ARG A 241 -17.16 10.42 8.77
N CYS A 242 -16.23 9.55 8.32
CA CYS A 242 -15.68 8.52 9.17
C CYS A 242 -14.73 9.11 10.22
N ARG A 243 -14.65 8.49 11.39
CA ARG A 243 -13.58 8.77 12.35
C ARG A 243 -12.27 8.18 11.87
N ILE A 244 -12.29 6.89 11.50
CA ILE A 244 -11.13 6.14 11.03
C ILE A 244 -11.50 5.37 9.76
N VAL A 245 -10.61 5.38 8.77
CA VAL A 245 -10.72 4.57 7.56
C VAL A 245 -9.48 3.69 7.43
N GLY A 246 -9.66 2.38 7.57
CA GLY A 246 -8.61 1.39 7.31
C GLY A 246 -8.64 0.95 5.84
N LEU A 247 -7.48 0.88 5.20
CA LEU A 247 -7.38 0.43 3.82
C LEU A 247 -6.09 -0.32 3.51
N LYS A 248 -6.09 -1.00 2.35
CA LYS A 248 -4.95 -1.77 1.83
C LYS A 248 -4.32 -1.08 0.62
N SER A 249 -3.16 -0.46 0.84
CA SER A 249 -2.39 0.25 -0.18
C SER A 249 -1.07 0.75 0.40
N SER A 250 0.02 0.73 -0.39
CA SER A 250 1.32 1.26 0.04
C SER A 250 1.43 2.78 -0.17
N ALA A 251 1.23 3.23 -1.40
CA ALA A 251 1.46 4.62 -1.83
C ALA A 251 0.26 5.25 -2.54
N HIS A 252 -0.34 4.51 -3.47
CA HIS A 252 -1.27 5.03 -4.47
C HIS A 252 -2.57 5.60 -3.92
N PHE A 253 -3.07 5.09 -2.79
CA PHE A 253 -4.26 5.66 -2.12
C PHE A 253 -4.10 7.16 -1.80
N ARG A 254 -2.87 7.65 -1.64
CA ARG A 254 -2.60 9.07 -1.36
C ARG A 254 -3.14 10.00 -2.43
N ALA A 255 -3.35 9.53 -3.67
CA ALA A 255 -3.96 10.33 -4.73
C ALA A 255 -5.41 10.75 -4.40
N GLY A 256 -6.19 9.86 -3.76
CA GLY A 256 -7.57 10.14 -3.34
C GLY A 256 -7.70 10.60 -1.90
N PHE A 257 -6.87 10.08 -1.01
CA PHE A 257 -7.07 10.25 0.42
C PHE A 257 -6.27 11.40 1.04
N SER A 258 -5.17 11.87 0.44
CA SER A 258 -4.33 12.91 1.09
C SER A 258 -5.04 14.25 1.29
N ARG A 259 -6.07 14.57 0.48
CA ARG A 259 -6.88 15.79 0.66
C ARG A 259 -8.06 15.59 1.61
N ILE A 260 -8.42 14.34 1.89
CA ILE A 260 -9.55 13.96 2.74
C ILE A 260 -9.06 13.73 4.17
N ALA A 261 -7.99 12.96 4.32
CA ALA A 261 -7.41 12.56 5.59
C ALA A 261 -6.81 13.76 6.33
N LYS A 262 -7.14 13.90 7.61
CA LYS A 262 -6.46 14.85 8.51
C LYS A 262 -5.11 14.31 8.97
N HIS A 263 -5.04 12.99 9.12
CA HIS A 263 -3.81 12.26 9.41
C HIS A 263 -3.78 10.93 8.64
N ILE A 264 -2.57 10.48 8.31
CA ILE A 264 -2.32 9.16 7.71
C ILE A 264 -1.35 8.42 8.63
N VAL A 265 -1.73 7.22 9.04
CA VAL A 265 -0.90 6.30 9.82
C VAL A 265 -0.65 5.06 8.97
N SER A 266 0.61 4.75 8.67
CA SER A 266 0.94 3.51 7.96
C SER A 266 1.24 2.39 8.95
N THR A 267 0.78 1.18 8.65
CA THR A 267 1.09 -0.04 9.43
C THR A 267 1.66 -1.13 8.53
N ASP A 268 2.58 -1.92 9.06
CA ASP A 268 3.30 -2.98 8.33
C ASP A 268 3.29 -4.29 9.14
N PRO A 269 2.12 -4.98 9.22
CA PRO A 269 2.06 -6.33 9.73
C PRO A 269 2.77 -7.32 8.79
N PRO A 270 2.94 -8.59 9.18
CA PRO A 270 3.41 -9.62 8.26
C PRO A 270 2.54 -9.67 6.98
N GLY A 271 3.19 -9.73 5.81
CA GLY A 271 2.53 -9.77 4.50
C GLY A 271 3.54 -9.78 3.36
N ILE A 272 3.14 -10.21 2.17
CA ILE A 272 4.05 -10.38 1.02
C ILE A 272 4.53 -9.05 0.43
N SER A 273 3.86 -7.94 0.73
CA SER A 273 4.29 -6.60 0.35
C SER A 273 4.94 -5.82 1.51
N THR A 274 5.32 -6.49 2.61
CA THR A 274 5.91 -5.84 3.79
C THR A 274 7.15 -5.01 3.44
N SER A 275 7.38 -3.92 4.19
CA SER A 275 8.60 -3.12 4.06
C SER A 275 9.79 -3.77 4.77
N ASN A 276 9.53 -4.75 5.65
CA ASN A 276 10.58 -5.54 6.28
C ASN A 276 11.14 -6.59 5.32
N LEU A 277 12.05 -6.17 4.44
CA LEU A 277 12.68 -7.04 3.44
C LEU A 277 13.45 -8.22 4.08
N SER A 278 13.95 -8.05 5.30
CA SER A 278 14.68 -9.11 6.01
C SER A 278 13.79 -10.29 6.42
N SER A 279 12.46 -10.16 6.31
CA SER A 279 11.52 -11.26 6.56
C SER A 279 11.48 -12.31 5.43
N PHE A 280 11.92 -11.94 4.22
CA PHE A 280 11.91 -12.83 3.07
C PHE A 280 13.15 -13.71 2.98
N GLN A 281 12.97 -14.93 2.47
CA GLN A 281 14.05 -15.87 2.19
C GLN A 281 14.50 -15.78 0.73
N TYR A 282 15.27 -14.74 0.41
CA TYR A 282 15.85 -14.58 -0.93
C TYR A 282 16.90 -15.66 -1.23
N ARG A 283 16.86 -16.23 -2.44
CA ARG A 283 17.79 -17.26 -2.91
C ARG A 283 18.57 -16.85 -4.14
N ARG A 284 18.06 -15.91 -4.93
CA ARG A 284 18.57 -15.57 -6.27
C ARG A 284 19.18 -14.18 -6.38
N LEU A 285 19.13 -13.38 -5.31
CA LEU A 285 19.77 -12.06 -5.28
C LEU A 285 21.28 -12.15 -5.47
N ARG A 286 21.86 -11.15 -6.15
CA ARG A 286 23.31 -10.91 -6.11
C ARG A 286 23.68 -10.35 -4.74
N ARG A 287 24.61 -11.01 -4.05
CA ARG A 287 25.09 -10.63 -2.70
C ARG A 287 26.57 -10.24 -2.75
N PRO A 288 27.06 -9.36 -1.85
CA PRO A 288 26.32 -8.74 -0.74
C PRO A 288 25.33 -7.65 -1.22
N ILE A 289 24.19 -7.51 -0.54
CA ILE A 289 23.16 -6.52 -0.83
C ILE A 289 22.58 -5.91 0.46
N TYR A 290 22.62 -4.59 0.61
CA TYR A 290 21.99 -3.89 1.74
C TYR A 290 20.46 -3.90 1.56
N PRO A 291 19.63 -4.07 2.60
CA PRO A 291 19.97 -4.20 4.03
C PRO A 291 20.27 -5.62 4.52
N LEU A 292 20.15 -6.64 3.66
CA LEU A 292 20.29 -8.06 4.02
C LEU A 292 21.72 -8.41 4.43
N ASP A 293 22.70 -7.79 3.78
CA ASP A 293 24.13 -7.88 4.06
C ASP A 293 24.64 -6.53 4.56
N ARG A 294 24.80 -6.38 5.88
CA ARG A 294 25.27 -5.11 6.48
C ARG A 294 26.67 -4.68 6.02
N GLY A 295 27.48 -5.62 5.54
CA GLY A 295 28.81 -5.36 4.99
C GLY A 295 28.81 -4.99 3.49
N ALA A 296 27.66 -4.85 2.84
CA ALA A 296 27.61 -4.39 1.45
C ALA A 296 28.22 -2.99 1.29
N THR A 297 28.94 -2.77 0.20
CA THR A 297 29.62 -1.51 -0.12
C THR A 297 29.31 -1.07 -1.54
N TYR A 298 29.36 0.23 -1.81
CA TYR A 298 29.32 0.84 -3.14
C TYR A 298 30.41 1.89 -3.29
#